data_AF-A0ABD5DWK5-F1
#
_entry.id   AF-A0ABD5DWK5-F1
#
_cell.length_a   1.000
_cell.length_b   1.000
_cell.length_c   1.000
_cell.angle_alpha   90.00
_cell.angle_beta   90.00
_cell.angle_gamma   90.00
#
_symmetry.space_group_name_H-M   'P 1'
#
loop_
_entity.id
_entity.type
_entity.pdbx_description
1 polymer ?
#
loop_
_entity_poly.entity_id
_entity_poly.type
_entity_poly.pdbx_seq_one_letter_code
_entity_poly.pdbx_strand_id
1 'polypeptide(L)' 'MIRKYFVPALMAAALLTGCQAPQGKFTPEQVAAMKSYGFTESNGDWSLGLSDSILFDKNDYRLRPDS' A
#
# COMPACT_ATOMS: atom_id res chain seq x y z
N MET A 1 -45.09 -7.53 10.20
CA MET A 1 -44.53 -7.76 8.84
C MET A 1 -43.01 -7.58 8.73
N ILE A 2 -42.33 -6.91 9.68
CA ILE A 2 -40.87 -6.67 9.68
C ILE A 2 -40.03 -7.97 9.70
N ARG A 3 -40.50 -9.02 10.37
CA ARG A 3 -39.79 -10.30 10.52
C ARG A 3 -39.49 -11.03 9.20
N LYS A 4 -40.27 -10.77 8.13
CA LYS A 4 -40.03 -11.34 6.80
C LYS A 4 -38.84 -10.71 6.07
N TYR A 5 -38.50 -9.47 6.40
CA TYR A 5 -37.40 -8.73 5.77
C TYR A 5 -36.06 -8.89 6.49
N PHE A 6 -36.08 -9.46 7.70
CA PHE A 6 -34.87 -9.62 8.51
C PHE A 6 -33.87 -10.61 7.89
N VAL A 7 -34.37 -11.74 7.38
CA VAL A 7 -33.55 -12.77 6.72
C VAL A 7 -32.88 -12.25 5.44
N PRO A 8 -33.60 -11.65 4.47
CA PRO A 8 -32.95 -11.12 3.27
C PRO A 8 -32.03 -9.93 3.58
N ALA A 9 -32.35 -9.10 4.59
CA ALA A 9 -31.46 -8.01 5.00
C ALA A 9 -30.13 -8.52 5.60
N LEU A 10 -30.18 -9.57 6.43
CA LEU A 10 -28.99 -10.19 7.00
C LEU A 10 -28.13 -10.88 5.92
N MET A 11 -28.78 -11.52 4.94
CA MET A 11 -28.09 -12.14 3.81
C MET A 11 -27.41 -11.09 2.91
N ALA A 12 -28.07 -9.96 2.65
CA ALA A 12 -27.48 -8.84 1.93
C ALA A 12 -26.28 -8.23 2.67
N ALA A 13 -26.38 -8.07 4.00
CA ALA A 13 -25.27 -7.60 4.83
C ALA A 13 -24.06 -8.54 4.82
N ALA A 14 -24.30 -9.87 4.85
CA ALA A 14 -23.23 -10.87 4.80
C ALA A 14 -22.50 -10.88 3.44
N LEU A 15 -23.21 -10.60 2.33
CA LEU A 15 -22.61 -10.48 1.01
C LEU A 15 -21.72 -9.23 0.88
N LEU A 16 -22.06 -8.14 1.58
CA LEU A 16 -21.27 -6.90 1.62
C LEU A 16 -19.97 -7.04 2.44
N THR A 17 -19.92 -7.96 3.41
CA THR A 17 -18.70 -8.20 4.22
C THR A 17 -17.63 -9.02 3.49
N GLY A 18 -17.93 -9.57 2.30
CA GLY A 18 -16.97 -10.33 1.50
C GLY A 18 -15.86 -9.50 0.84
N CYS A 19 -15.96 -8.16 0.84
CA CYS A 19 -14.93 -7.25 0.32
C CYS A 19 -13.85 -6.90 1.35
N GLN A 20 -13.50 -7.81 2.27
CA GLN A 20 -12.30 -7.64 3.09
C GLN A 20 -11.06 -7.89 2.20
N ALA A 21 -10.53 -6.82 1.62
CA ALA A 21 -9.21 -6.84 1.01
C ALA A 21 -8.18 -7.27 2.08
N PRO A 22 -7.21 -8.14 1.73
CA PRO A 22 -6.18 -8.55 2.67
C PRO A 22 -5.48 -7.32 3.24
N GLN A 23 -5.44 -7.22 4.57
CA GLN A 23 -4.87 -6.08 5.26
C GLN A 23 -3.35 -6.06 5.06
N GLY A 24 -2.90 -5.17 4.17
CA GLY A 24 -1.50 -4.81 3.98
C GLY A 24 -0.67 -5.84 3.20
N LYS A 25 0.07 -5.36 2.21
CA LYS A 25 1.05 -6.18 1.45
C LYS A 25 2.28 -6.58 2.29
N PHE A 26 2.50 -5.88 3.40
CA PHE A 26 3.70 -5.97 4.22
C PHE A 26 3.33 -6.14 5.70
N THR A 27 4.17 -6.85 6.44
CA THR A 27 4.06 -6.95 7.91
C THR A 27 4.32 -5.59 8.57
N PRO A 28 3.83 -5.36 9.81
CA PRO A 28 4.09 -4.13 10.54
C PRO A 28 5.60 -3.82 10.69
N GLU A 29 6.42 -4.86 10.87
CA GLU A 29 7.87 -4.76 10.97
C GLU A 29 8.50 -4.29 9.66
N GLN A 30 8.04 -4.82 8.52
CA GLN A 30 8.48 -4.38 7.19
C GLN A 30 8.06 -2.92 6.93
N VAL A 31 6.83 -2.56 7.30
CA VAL A 31 6.34 -1.17 7.18
C VAL A 31 7.19 -0.21 8.02
N ALA A 32 7.56 -0.60 9.24
CA ALA A 32 8.44 0.20 10.09
C ALA A 32 9.82 0.40 9.45
N ALA A 33 10.41 -0.67 8.90
CA ALA A 33 11.69 -0.59 8.20
C ALA A 33 11.60 0.30 6.95
N MET A 34 10.56 0.14 6.13
CA MET A 34 10.33 0.98 4.94
C MET A 34 10.25 2.46 5.30
N LYS A 35 9.48 2.81 6.34
CA LYS A 35 9.41 4.19 6.85
C LYS A 35 10.77 4.70 7.31
N SER A 36 11.58 3.87 7.98
CA SER A 36 12.95 4.26 8.38
C SER A 36 13.89 4.50 7.20
N TYR A 37 13.69 3.81 6.08
CA TYR A 37 14.45 4.04 4.84
C TYR A 37 13.92 5.20 4.01
N GLY A 38 12.88 5.90 4.47
CA GLY A 38 12.30 7.06 3.78
C GLY A 38 11.26 6.73 2.71
N PHE A 39 10.77 5.48 2.67
CA PHE A 39 9.63 5.16 1.81
C PHE A 39 8.36 5.86 2.30
N THR A 40 7.54 6.28 1.35
CA THR A 40 6.24 6.90 1.59
C THR A 40 5.13 6.06 0.96
N GLU A 41 4.02 5.94 1.68
CA GLU A 41 2.83 5.25 1.22
C GLU A 41 1.93 6.22 0.44
N SER A 42 1.53 5.85 -0.78
CA SER A 42 0.63 6.62 -1.64
C SER A 42 -0.32 5.67 -2.36
N ASN A 43 -1.62 5.89 -2.20
CA ASN A 43 -2.68 5.09 -2.83
C ASN A 43 -2.58 3.57 -2.61
N GLY A 44 -2.01 3.13 -1.48
CA GLY A 44 -1.79 1.71 -1.16
C GLY A 44 -0.52 1.10 -1.75
N ASP A 45 0.28 1.89 -2.47
CA ASP A 45 1.61 1.54 -2.94
C ASP A 45 2.69 2.30 -2.16
N TRP A 46 3.92 1.81 -2.26
CA TRP A 46 5.08 2.35 -1.55
C TRP A 46 6.10 2.89 -2.55
N SER A 47 6.61 4.08 -2.28
CA SER A 47 7.57 4.76 -3.16
C SER A 47 8.75 5.33 -2.38
N LEU A 48 9.94 5.25 -2.97
CA LEU A 48 11.17 5.90 -2.48
C LEU A 48 11.72 6.75 -3.62
N GLY A 49 11.67 8.07 -3.45
CA GLY A 49 12.29 9.00 -4.38
C GLY A 49 13.77 9.18 -4.04
N LEU A 50 14.65 8.92 -4.99
CA LEU A 50 16.07 9.24 -4.91
C LEU A 50 16.36 10.42 -5.85
N SER A 51 17.28 11.30 -5.47
CA SER A 51 17.61 12.46 -6.28
C SER A 51 18.56 12.09 -7.42
N ASP A 52 18.23 12.51 -8.64
CA ASP A 52 19.07 12.31 -9.83
C ASP A 52 20.50 12.83 -9.66
N SER A 53 20.69 13.95 -8.94
CA SER A 53 22.02 14.52 -8.71
C SER A 53 22.90 13.66 -7.80
N ILE A 54 22.29 12.81 -6.97
CA ILE A 54 22.98 11.84 -6.11
C ILE A 54 23.31 10.58 -6.90
N LEU A 55 22.40 10.15 -7.77
CA LEU A 55 22.51 8.89 -8.51
C LEU A 55 23.42 9.00 -9.74
N PHE A 56 23.41 10.13 -10.43
CA PHE A 56 24.02 10.28 -11.75
C PHE A 56 25.05 11.43 -11.79
N ASP A 57 25.97 11.34 -12.73
CA ASP A 57 26.79 12.49 -13.14
C ASP A 57 26.01 13.43 -14.07
N LYS A 58 26.54 14.66 -14.23
CA LYS A 58 25.85 15.69 -15.00
C LYS A 58 25.67 15.27 -16.47
N ASN A 59 24.42 15.21 -16.92
CA ASN A 59 24.02 14.73 -18.26
C ASN A 59 24.43 13.27 -18.54
N ASP A 60 24.60 12.46 -17.50
CA ASP A 60 24.81 11.03 -17.61
C ASP A 60 23.58 10.28 -17.08
N TYR A 61 23.34 9.09 -17.60
CA TYR A 61 22.29 8.17 -17.14
C TYR A 61 22.90 6.96 -16.39
N ARG A 62 24.22 6.87 -16.32
CA ARG A 62 24.93 5.81 -15.60
C ARG A 62 24.98 6.14 -14.11
N LEU A 63 24.61 5.16 -13.30
CA LEU A 63 24.74 5.25 -11.85
C LEU A 63 26.21 5.41 -11.45
N ARG A 64 26.47 6.25 -10.45
CA ARG A 64 27.81 6.34 -9.85
C ARG A 64 28.11 5.02 -9.12
N PRO A 65 29.39 4.62 -9.00
CA PRO A 65 29.76 3.37 -8.33
C PRO A 65 29.33 3.29 -6.86
N ASP A 66 29.22 4.46 -6.19
CA ASP A 66 28.89 4.58 -4.77
C ASP A 66 27.39 4.89 -4.53
N SER A 67 26.58 4.93 -5.59
CA SER A 67 25.12 5.14 -5.54
C SER A 67 24.35 3.87 -5.26
#